data_AF-A0ABD3M3F3-F1
#
_entry.id   AF-A0ABD3M3F3-F1
#
_cell.length_a   1.000
_cell.length_b   1.000
_cell.length_c   1.000
_cell.angle_alpha   90.00
_cell.angle_beta   90.00
_cell.angle_gamma   90.00
#
_symmetry.space_group_name_H-M   'P 1'
#
loop_
_entity.id
_entity.type
_entity.pdbx_description
1 polymer ?
#
loop_
_entity_poly.entity_id
_entity_poly.type
_entity_poly.pdbx_seq_one_letter_code
_entity_poly.pdbx_strand_id
1 'polypeptide(L)'
;MMRFLCLVSVVAISAVVAFVPSRPPVSLAHRSSSSVLFSTTSTDVAGTVKWYNAERGFGFIEVDDGGPDMYVHATGLTCDGPLVENERVSFATEIDRRTNKPKAVNVVRSTSIDADATATTVGNEPDSEPTKLNLQNAMKAESFQRARLDAQLKQAAKDAHVKKAAAEKRLDEEAAALAEATRLVMEAEEKRIAEEAAAKAAAEAEAARLAKEAEEKRIAEEAAAKAAAEAETARLAKEAEEKRIAEEAAGKAVAEAEAARLAKDAEEKRIAEEAAAKAAAEAEAARLAKDAEEKRIAEEAAAEAEAARLAKEAEEKRIAEEAAAKAAAEAEAARLAKEAEEKRIAEEAAAKAAAEAEAARLAKEAEEKRIAEEAAAKAAAEAEAARLAKEAEEKRIAEEAAAKAAAEAEAARLAKEAEEKRIAEEAAAKAAAEAEAARLAKEAEEKRIAEEAAAKAAAEAEAARLAKDAEEKRIAEEAAAEAEAARLAKEAEEKRIAEEAAAKAAAEAEAARLAKEAEEKRVAGEAAAKAAAEAEAARLAKEAEEKRIAEEAAARAAEEIAARELGYPSVVIMNARQQPKSPEVEAALAAKYAAMNLEERAFTILSDLGMIDLNPDPDDPNRDTSNDDEDMD
;
A
#
# COMPACT_ATOMS: atom_id res chain seq x y z
N MET A 1 -23.82 -19.97 -44.59
CA MET A 1 -24.31 -18.57 -44.62
C MET A 1 -25.03 -18.31 -43.31
N MET A 2 -24.65 -17.26 -42.57
CA MET A 2 -25.51 -16.38 -41.74
C MET A 2 -26.70 -17.05 -41.00
N ARG A 3 -26.89 -16.94 -39.69
CA ARG A 3 -26.82 -15.80 -38.75
C ARG A 3 -27.48 -16.29 -37.45
N PHE A 4 -27.56 -15.42 -36.44
CA PHE A 4 -28.31 -15.48 -35.17
C PHE A 4 -27.49 -15.84 -33.93
N LEU A 5 -27.50 -15.08 -32.84
CA LEU A 5 -27.79 -13.66 -32.60
C LEU A 5 -27.29 -13.44 -31.17
N CYS A 6 -26.38 -12.49 -30.95
CA CYS A 6 -26.06 -12.00 -29.61
C CYS A 6 -27.33 -11.41 -28.98
N LEU A 7 -27.69 -11.88 -27.78
CA LEU A 7 -28.56 -11.17 -26.86
C LEU A 7 -27.77 -10.98 -25.57
N VAL A 8 -27.07 -9.86 -25.54
CA VAL A 8 -26.49 -9.27 -24.33
C VAL A 8 -27.66 -8.74 -23.52
N SER A 9 -27.92 -9.36 -22.35
CA SER A 9 -28.80 -8.77 -21.34
C SER A 9 -27.95 -8.20 -20.22
N VAL A 10 -28.14 -6.90 -20.05
CA VAL A 10 -27.51 -6.01 -19.09
C VAL A 10 -28.00 -6.34 -17.69
N VAL A 11 -27.07 -6.63 -16.77
CA VAL A 11 -27.29 -6.39 -15.33
C VAL A 11 -26.10 -5.60 -14.81
N ALA A 12 -26.33 -4.30 -14.69
CA ALA A 12 -25.49 -3.38 -13.94
C ALA A 12 -25.75 -3.62 -12.44
N ILE A 13 -24.71 -4.01 -11.71
CA ILE A 13 -24.69 -3.88 -10.24
C ILE A 13 -23.73 -2.72 -9.94
N SER A 14 -24.32 -1.55 -9.72
CA SER A 14 -23.68 -0.44 -9.04
C SER A 14 -23.39 -0.86 -7.59
N ALA A 15 -22.13 -1.05 -7.25
CA ALA A 15 -21.66 -0.99 -5.87
C ALA A 15 -20.78 0.27 -5.74
N VAL A 16 -21.35 1.31 -5.16
CA VAL A 16 -20.65 2.48 -4.66
C VAL A 16 -19.73 1.99 -3.54
N VAL A 17 -18.42 1.91 -3.82
CA VAL A 17 -17.40 1.77 -2.79
C VAL A 17 -16.93 3.18 -2.46
N ALA A 18 -17.29 3.64 -1.26
CA ALA A 18 -16.77 4.87 -0.69
C ALA A 18 -15.25 4.71 -0.48
N PHE A 19 -14.51 5.44 -1.30
CA PHE A 19 -13.09 5.73 -1.18
C PHE A 19 -12.85 6.55 0.10
N VAL A 20 -12.25 5.92 1.10
CA VAL A 20 -11.72 6.56 2.32
C VAL A 20 -10.19 6.41 2.27
N PRO A 21 -9.41 7.49 2.46
CA PRO A 21 -7.96 7.46 2.27
C PRO A 21 -7.24 6.68 3.38
N SER A 22 -6.42 5.71 2.98
CA SER A 22 -5.56 4.90 3.85
C SER A 22 -4.30 5.67 4.26
N ARG A 23 -3.99 5.65 5.57
CA ARG A 23 -2.75 6.15 6.17
C ARG A 23 -1.62 5.11 6.02
N PRO A 24 -0.35 5.50 5.83
CA PRO A 24 0.75 4.55 5.75
C PRO A 24 1.14 3.97 7.14
N PRO A 25 1.68 2.75 7.21
CA PRO A 25 2.18 2.16 8.46
C PRO A 25 3.51 2.79 8.89
N VAL A 26 3.63 3.01 10.19
CA VAL A 26 4.82 3.55 10.86
C VAL A 26 5.89 2.46 10.93
N SER A 27 7.02 2.69 10.25
CA SER A 27 8.21 1.85 10.29
C SER A 27 8.93 2.05 11.64
N LEU A 28 9.05 0.98 12.42
CA LEU A 28 9.76 0.95 13.69
C LEU A 28 11.24 0.63 13.43
N ALA A 29 12.01 1.64 13.02
CA ALA A 29 13.46 1.53 12.92
C ALA A 29 14.09 1.59 14.32
N HIS A 30 14.80 0.51 14.67
CA HIS A 30 15.79 0.50 15.74
C HIS A 30 16.73 1.70 15.60
N ARG A 31 16.81 2.56 16.63
CA ARG A 31 17.92 3.49 16.78
C ARG A 31 18.52 3.37 18.16
N SER A 32 19.69 2.73 18.15
CA SER A 32 20.74 2.79 19.16
C SER A 32 20.84 4.17 19.80
N SER A 33 20.56 4.25 21.10
CA SER A 33 20.85 5.41 21.94
C SER A 33 22.35 5.44 22.23
N SER A 34 23.12 6.07 21.35
CA SER A 34 24.42 6.62 21.73
C SER A 34 24.17 7.84 22.61
N SER A 35 24.30 7.66 23.92
CA SER A 35 24.35 8.73 24.90
C SER A 35 25.56 9.62 24.60
N VAL A 36 25.30 10.77 23.99
CA VAL A 36 26.28 11.86 23.89
C VAL A 36 25.92 12.85 24.99
N LEU A 37 26.83 12.99 25.95
CA LEU A 37 26.84 14.05 26.94
C LEU A 37 26.80 15.39 26.19
N PHE A 38 25.66 16.09 26.21
CA PHE A 38 25.59 17.46 25.70
C PHE A 38 25.75 18.43 26.86
N SER A 39 26.93 19.03 26.90
CA SER A 39 27.27 20.21 27.68
C SER A 39 26.30 21.34 27.36
N THR A 40 25.65 21.91 28.37
CA THR A 40 24.93 23.18 28.25
C THR A 40 25.90 24.30 27.91
N THR A 41 25.94 24.72 26.65
CA THR A 41 26.47 26.03 26.26
C THR A 41 25.28 26.96 26.06
N SER A 42 24.85 27.66 27.12
CA SER A 42 23.99 28.83 26.95
C SER A 42 24.87 29.94 26.38
N THR A 43 24.80 30.15 25.08
CA THR A 43 25.36 31.34 24.45
C THR A 43 24.38 32.48 24.73
N ASP A 44 24.72 33.39 25.63
CA ASP A 44 23.97 34.64 25.81
C ASP A 44 24.14 35.48 24.53
N VAL A 45 23.04 35.74 23.84
CA VAL A 45 23.00 36.50 22.59
C VAL A 45 22.58 37.93 22.90
N ALA A 46 23.25 38.92 22.30
CA ALA A 46 22.89 40.33 22.42
C ALA A 46 22.00 40.77 21.25
N GLY A 47 21.06 41.68 21.53
CA GLY A 47 20.21 42.28 20.51
C GLY A 47 19.60 43.59 20.95
N THR A 48 18.91 44.23 20.02
CA THR A 48 18.25 45.52 20.22
C THR A 48 16.74 45.35 20.03
N VAL A 49 15.94 45.87 20.96
CA VAL A 49 14.48 45.74 20.89
C VAL A 49 13.95 46.55 19.72
N LYS A 50 13.40 45.88 18.71
CA LYS A 50 12.87 46.55 17.51
C LYS A 50 11.55 47.25 17.80
N TRP A 51 10.65 46.55 18.50
CA TRP A 51 9.42 47.11 19.03
C TRP A 51 8.83 46.17 20.08
N TYR A 52 8.12 46.74 21.05
CA TYR A 52 7.47 45.97 22.11
C TYR A 52 6.15 46.64 22.50
N ASN A 53 5.05 45.88 22.44
CA ASN A 53 3.75 46.37 22.87
C ASN A 53 3.49 45.94 24.32
N ALA A 54 3.58 46.89 25.24
CA ALA A 54 3.37 46.66 26.67
C ALA A 54 1.93 46.21 27.01
N GLU A 55 0.92 46.63 26.26
CA GLU A 55 -0.48 46.25 26.48
C GLU A 55 -0.75 44.80 26.04
N ARG A 56 -0.14 44.37 24.93
CA ARG A 56 -0.31 43.02 24.39
C ARG A 56 0.72 42.01 24.92
N GLY A 57 1.79 42.48 25.54
CA GLY A 57 2.81 41.64 26.19
C GLY A 57 3.72 40.88 25.22
N PHE A 58 3.92 41.38 24.01
CA PHE A 58 4.85 40.77 23.05
C PHE A 58 5.55 41.80 22.17
N GLY A 59 6.69 41.41 21.60
CA GLY A 59 7.50 42.23 20.71
C GLY A 59 8.54 41.41 19.95
N PHE A 60 9.46 42.12 19.31
CA PHE A 60 10.57 41.52 18.57
C PHE A 60 11.89 42.21 18.91
N ILE A 61 12.95 41.40 18.97
CA ILE A 61 14.33 41.82 19.22
C ILE A 61 15.14 41.53 17.96
N GLU A 62 15.82 42.52 17.44
CA GLU A 62 16.77 42.38 16.34
C GLU A 62 18.10 41.86 16.91
N VAL A 63 18.63 40.78 16.35
CA VAL A 63 19.85 40.13 16.85
C VAL A 63 21.08 40.83 16.29
N ASP A 64 22.05 41.17 17.14
CA ASP A 64 23.26 41.87 16.71
C ASP A 64 24.12 41.06 15.72
N ASP A 65 24.05 39.73 15.79
CA ASP A 65 24.75 38.81 14.88
C ASP A 65 24.13 38.75 13.46
N GLY A 66 23.16 39.63 13.14
CA GLY A 66 22.54 39.71 11.82
C GLY A 66 21.58 38.56 11.51
N GLY A 67 21.05 37.90 12.54
CA GLY A 67 20.07 36.82 12.44
C GLY A 67 18.62 37.32 12.29
N PRO A 68 17.65 36.40 12.10
CA PRO A 68 16.23 36.76 12.03
C PRO A 68 15.71 37.36 13.34
N ASP A 69 14.76 38.30 13.23
CA ASP A 69 14.11 38.94 14.39
C ASP A 69 13.57 37.89 15.37
N MET A 70 13.96 38.02 16.63
CA MET A 70 13.64 37.08 17.70
C MET A 70 12.35 37.49 18.41
N TYR A 71 11.40 36.56 18.49
CA TYR A 71 10.13 36.80 19.18
C TYR A 71 10.32 36.83 20.70
N VAL A 72 9.81 37.87 21.35
CA VAL A 72 9.80 38.00 22.81
C VAL A 72 8.38 38.11 23.35
N HIS A 73 8.10 37.39 24.42
CA HIS A 73 6.84 37.43 25.17
C HIS A 73 7.10 37.93 26.59
N ALA A 74 6.11 38.57 27.22
CA ALA A 74 6.21 39.10 28.58
C ALA A 74 6.67 38.06 29.62
N THR A 75 6.34 36.78 29.40
CA THR A 75 6.77 35.67 30.27
C THR A 75 8.25 35.30 30.16
N GLY A 76 8.94 35.78 29.11
CA GLY A 76 10.37 35.56 28.90
C GLY A 76 11.24 36.71 29.43
N LEU A 77 10.63 37.78 29.94
CA LEU A 77 11.33 38.92 30.52
C LEU A 77 11.76 38.60 31.94
N THR A 78 13.06 38.72 32.22
CA THR A 78 13.62 38.58 33.59
C THR A 78 13.89 39.95 34.21
N CYS A 79 13.67 41.03 33.47
CA CYS A 79 13.81 42.40 33.93
C CYS A 79 12.46 42.99 34.41
N ASP A 80 12.52 43.88 35.39
CA ASP A 80 11.35 44.55 35.94
C ASP A 80 10.83 45.65 35.00
N GLY A 81 9.69 45.39 34.35
CA GLY A 81 8.96 46.36 33.52
C GLY A 81 9.00 46.06 32.01
N PRO A 82 8.15 46.74 31.21
CA PRO A 82 8.10 46.55 29.76
C PRO A 82 9.42 46.95 29.09
N LEU A 83 9.76 46.31 27.97
CA LEU A 83 10.91 46.69 27.16
C LEU A 83 10.59 47.96 26.36
N VAL A 84 11.58 48.83 26.21
CA VAL A 84 11.48 50.05 25.40
C VAL A 84 12.06 49.80 24.01
N GLU A 85 11.52 50.45 22.99
CA GLU A 85 12.07 50.38 21.63
C GLU A 85 13.51 50.93 21.59
N ASN A 86 14.37 50.30 20.80
CA ASN A 86 15.81 50.55 20.69
C ASN A 86 16.64 50.28 21.96
N GLU A 87 16.08 49.58 22.94
CA GLU A 87 16.79 49.19 24.16
C GLU A 87 17.71 47.97 23.90
N ARG A 88 18.93 47.98 24.48
CA ARG A 88 19.89 46.88 24.37
C ARG A 88 19.61 45.79 25.40
N VAL A 89 19.48 44.56 24.92
CA VAL A 89 19.10 43.40 25.74
C VAL A 89 19.98 42.20 25.44
N SER A 90 20.18 41.35 26.44
CA SER A 90 20.79 40.03 26.30
C SER A 90 19.76 38.97 26.60
N PHE A 91 19.71 37.90 25.80
CA PHE A 91 18.72 36.85 25.90
C PHE A 91 19.28 35.49 25.45
N ALA A 92 18.62 34.41 25.87
CA ALA A 92 18.87 33.07 25.40
C ALA A 92 17.80 32.62 24.40
N THR A 93 18.20 31.81 23.43
CA THR A 93 17.29 31.28 22.39
C THR A 93 16.76 29.91 22.80
N GLU A 94 15.44 29.76 22.89
CA GLU A 94 14.78 28.48 23.13
C GLU A 94 13.75 28.20 22.02
N ILE A 95 13.63 26.94 21.60
CA ILE A 95 12.62 26.53 20.63
C ILE A 95 11.32 26.21 21.40
N ASP A 96 10.22 26.86 21.04
CA ASP A 96 8.90 26.55 21.60
C ASP A 96 8.46 25.14 21.15
N ARG A 97 8.23 24.24 22.10
CA ARG A 97 7.79 22.85 21.87
C ARG A 97 6.46 22.74 21.12
N ARG A 98 5.60 23.77 21.17
CA ARG A 98 4.29 23.76 20.52
C ARG A 98 4.32 24.29 19.10
N THR A 99 5.16 25.29 18.83
CA THR A 99 5.16 26.01 17.54
C THR A 99 6.44 25.79 16.72
N ASN A 100 7.44 25.15 17.31
CA ASN A 100 8.76 24.89 16.71
C ASN A 100 9.46 26.16 16.18
N LYS A 101 9.11 27.33 16.74
CA LYS A 101 9.70 28.63 16.42
C LYS A 101 10.66 29.07 17.52
N PRO A 102 11.77 29.75 17.18
CA PRO A 102 12.69 30.29 18.17
C PRO A 102 12.05 31.47 18.91
N LYS A 103 12.12 31.43 20.24
CA LYS A 103 11.69 32.51 21.15
C LYS A 103 12.87 32.95 22.01
N ALA A 104 12.89 34.23 22.35
CA ALA A 104 13.81 34.79 23.34
C ALA A 104 13.29 34.47 24.75
N VAL A 105 14.16 33.90 25.58
CA VAL A 105 13.92 33.63 27.01
C VAL A 105 15.08 34.20 27.84
N ASN A 106 14.82 34.47 29.12
CA ASN A 106 15.77 35.12 30.03
C ASN A 106 16.28 36.48 29.54
N VAL A 107 15.37 37.36 29.09
CA VAL A 107 15.75 38.68 28.56
C VAL A 107 16.13 39.62 29.70
N VAL A 108 17.38 40.11 29.69
CA VAL A 108 17.94 41.07 30.64
C VAL A 108 18.40 42.34 29.93
N ARG A 109 18.26 43.51 30.57
CA ARG A 109 18.73 44.80 30.05
C ARG A 109 20.24 44.90 30.21
N SER A 110 20.98 45.17 29.13
CA SER A 110 22.42 45.36 29.21
C SER A 110 22.74 46.83 29.54
N THR A 111 23.03 47.13 30.81
CA THR A 111 23.40 48.49 31.23
C THR A 111 24.87 48.77 30.93
N SER A 112 25.18 49.42 29.81
CA SER A 112 26.43 50.17 29.66
C SER A 112 26.21 51.55 30.29
N ILE A 113 26.71 51.74 31.51
CA ILE A 113 26.72 53.05 32.18
C ILE A 113 27.98 53.80 31.72
N ASP A 114 27.80 54.73 30.78
CA ASP A 114 28.70 55.86 30.59
C ASP A 114 28.49 56.85 31.74
N ALA A 115 29.56 57.19 32.44
CA ALA A 115 29.55 58.15 33.54
C ALA A 115 29.78 59.57 33.00
N ASP A 116 28.70 60.34 32.84
CA ASP A 116 28.74 61.80 32.72
C ASP A 116 28.14 62.42 33.99
N ALA A 117 28.92 63.26 34.66
CA ALA A 117 28.46 64.11 35.75
C ALA A 117 29.16 65.46 35.67
N THR A 118 28.49 66.37 35.00
CA THR A 118 28.82 67.78 34.88
C THR A 118 28.28 68.59 36.08
N ALA A 119 28.99 69.68 36.37
CA ALA A 119 28.48 70.99 36.81
C ALA A 119 28.17 71.25 38.31
N THR A 120 28.99 72.13 38.93
CA THR A 120 28.62 73.51 39.34
C THR A 120 29.06 73.95 40.74
N THR A 121 29.87 75.01 40.71
CA THR A 121 30.31 75.97 41.72
C THR A 121 29.20 76.96 42.12
N VAL A 122 29.03 77.29 43.41
CA VAL A 122 28.72 78.62 44.05
C VAL A 122 28.91 78.39 45.57
N GLY A 123 29.64 79.12 46.41
CA GLY A 123 29.95 80.55 46.52
C GLY A 123 29.26 81.13 47.76
N ASN A 124 29.97 81.29 48.89
CA ASN A 124 29.95 82.46 49.81
C ASN A 124 30.59 82.19 51.17
N GLU A 125 31.65 82.95 51.47
CA GLU A 125 32.12 83.29 52.81
C GLU A 125 31.24 84.36 53.46
N PRO A 126 31.27 84.46 54.80
CA PRO A 126 31.52 85.78 55.36
C PRO A 126 32.65 85.80 56.39
N ASP A 127 33.44 86.86 56.27
CA ASP A 127 34.47 87.35 57.17
C ASP A 127 34.06 87.36 58.66
N SER A 128 34.91 86.78 59.51
CA SER A 128 35.32 87.39 60.79
C SER A 128 36.44 86.57 61.44
N GLU A 129 37.59 87.20 61.68
CA GLU A 129 38.71 86.59 62.42
C GLU A 129 38.30 86.24 63.87
N PRO A 130 38.42 84.98 64.32
CA PRO A 130 38.17 84.64 65.70
C PRO A 130 39.42 84.90 66.54
N THR A 131 39.26 85.71 67.59
CA THR A 131 40.25 85.91 68.66
C THR A 131 40.71 84.55 69.22
N LYS A 132 42.02 84.42 69.54
CA LYS A 132 42.74 83.17 69.93
C LYS A 132 42.07 82.29 71.00
N LEU A 133 41.11 82.81 71.79
CA LEU A 133 40.33 82.05 72.77
C LEU A 133 39.22 81.19 72.13
N ASN A 134 38.73 81.56 70.95
CA ASN A 134 37.68 80.85 70.23
C ASN A 134 38.21 79.73 69.32
N LEU A 135 39.48 79.78 68.91
CA LEU A 135 40.13 78.74 68.11
C LEU A 135 40.35 77.43 68.90
N GLN A 136 40.70 77.51 70.19
CA GLN A 136 40.84 76.33 71.04
C GLN A 136 39.49 75.66 71.36
N ASN A 137 38.43 76.45 71.51
CA ASN A 137 37.08 75.92 71.73
C ASN A 137 36.50 75.36 70.43
N ALA A 138 36.75 75.98 69.27
CA ALA A 138 36.40 75.46 67.95
C ALA A 138 37.14 74.15 67.64
N MET A 139 38.45 74.05 67.89
CA MET A 139 39.19 72.80 67.70
C MET A 139 38.71 71.67 68.63
N LYS A 140 38.37 71.98 69.88
CA LYS A 140 37.76 70.99 70.79
C LYS A 140 36.37 70.57 70.34
N ALA A 141 35.52 71.51 69.89
CA ALA A 141 34.21 71.21 69.35
C ALA A 141 34.30 70.35 68.07
N GLU A 142 35.21 70.68 67.14
CA GLU A 142 35.45 69.87 65.94
C GLU A 142 36.02 68.49 66.29
N SER A 143 36.90 68.37 67.28
CA SER A 143 37.39 67.06 67.73
C SER A 143 36.28 66.18 68.30
N PHE A 144 35.31 66.80 69.01
CA PHE A 144 34.15 66.10 69.56
C PHE A 144 33.13 65.73 68.47
N GLN A 145 32.92 66.61 67.50
CA GLN A 145 32.09 66.33 66.32
C GLN A 145 32.70 65.22 65.46
N ARG A 146 34.02 65.23 65.23
CA ARG A 146 34.74 64.13 64.56
C ARG A 146 34.63 62.82 65.33
N ALA A 147 34.82 62.83 66.65
CA ALA A 147 34.66 61.63 67.47
C ALA A 147 33.21 61.07 67.44
N ARG A 148 32.21 61.97 67.44
CA ARG A 148 30.80 61.60 67.32
C ARG A 148 30.49 61.04 65.92
N LEU A 149 31.01 61.65 64.87
CA LEU A 149 30.86 61.18 63.50
C LEU A 149 31.52 59.80 63.30
N ASP A 150 32.71 59.59 63.87
CA ASP A 150 33.43 58.31 63.81
C ASP A 150 32.67 57.21 64.57
N ALA A 151 32.06 57.54 65.71
CA ALA A 151 31.19 56.64 66.44
C ALA A 151 29.89 56.32 65.66
N GLN A 152 29.28 57.31 65.01
CA GLN A 152 28.12 57.11 64.13
C GLN A 152 28.46 56.25 62.91
N LEU A 153 29.61 56.48 62.27
CA LEU A 153 30.10 55.67 61.15
C LEU A 153 30.38 54.23 61.57
N LYS A 154 31.01 54.00 62.74
CA LYS A 154 31.21 52.65 63.28
C LYS A 154 29.90 51.95 63.59
N GLN A 155 28.91 52.67 64.13
CA GLN A 155 27.58 52.10 64.39
C GLN A 155 26.85 51.78 63.08
N ALA A 156 26.85 52.69 62.11
CA ALA A 156 26.27 52.47 60.79
C ALA A 156 26.93 51.30 60.05
N ALA A 157 28.25 51.15 60.16
CA ALA A 157 28.98 50.01 59.60
C ALA A 157 28.58 48.67 60.25
N LYS A 158 28.39 48.64 61.58
CA LYS A 158 27.86 47.45 62.27
C LYS A 158 26.44 47.12 61.82
N ASP A 159 25.57 48.12 61.75
CA ASP A 159 24.18 47.93 61.33
C ASP A 159 24.10 47.47 59.86
N ALA A 160 24.96 47.99 58.99
CA ALA A 160 25.10 47.53 57.60
C ALA A 160 25.58 46.09 57.52
N HIS A 161 26.55 45.68 58.35
CA HIS A 161 27.03 44.30 58.40
C HIS A 161 25.95 43.33 58.88
N VAL A 162 25.13 43.72 59.87
CA VAL A 162 24.01 42.90 60.34
C VAL A 162 22.92 42.78 59.27
N LYS A 163 22.59 43.88 58.59
CA LYS A 163 21.63 43.87 57.47
C LYS A 163 22.13 43.02 56.30
N LYS A 164 23.41 43.11 55.96
CA LYS A 164 24.04 42.28 54.93
C LYS A 164 23.97 40.80 55.28
N ALA A 165 24.34 40.42 56.50
CA ALA A 165 24.25 39.03 56.96
C ALA A 165 22.80 38.50 56.99
N ALA A 166 21.82 39.36 57.36
CA ALA A 166 20.41 38.99 57.30
C ALA A 166 19.89 38.84 55.86
N ALA A 167 20.38 39.65 54.92
CA ALA A 167 20.03 39.54 53.50
C ALA A 167 20.64 38.28 52.86
N GLU A 168 21.90 37.96 53.16
CA GLU A 168 22.57 36.72 52.72
C GLU A 168 21.82 35.49 53.25
N LYS A 169 21.43 35.46 54.52
CA LYS A 169 20.64 34.35 55.09
C LYS A 169 19.27 34.18 54.40
N ARG A 170 18.61 35.29 54.01
CA ARG A 170 17.34 35.23 53.27
C ARG A 170 17.53 34.70 51.85
N LEU A 171 18.61 35.10 51.17
CA LEU A 171 18.97 34.57 49.86
C LEU A 171 19.27 33.06 49.93
N ASP A 172 19.97 32.60 50.97
CA ASP A 172 20.26 31.18 51.17
C ASP A 172 18.97 30.37 51.42
N GLU A 173 18.04 30.90 52.21
CA GLU A 173 16.73 30.27 52.48
C GLU A 173 15.85 30.23 51.20
N GLU A 174 15.84 31.30 50.42
CA GLU A 174 15.11 31.37 49.15
C GLU A 174 15.71 30.44 48.08
N ALA A 175 17.04 30.34 48.01
CA ALA A 175 17.74 29.40 47.15
C ALA A 175 17.46 27.93 47.54
N ALA A 176 17.39 27.64 48.85
CA ALA A 176 17.02 26.31 49.33
C ALA A 176 15.55 25.95 49.00
N ALA A 177 14.63 26.91 49.15
CA ALA A 177 13.23 26.73 48.78
C ALA A 177 13.06 26.52 47.26
N LEU A 178 13.81 27.26 46.44
CA LEU A 178 13.82 27.08 44.99
C LEU A 178 14.33 25.68 44.61
N ALA A 179 15.42 25.22 45.22
CA ALA A 179 15.98 23.90 44.96
C ALA A 179 15.00 22.77 45.34
N GLU A 180 14.28 22.91 46.44
CA GLU A 180 13.24 21.96 46.83
C GLU A 180 12.06 21.97 45.85
N ALA A 181 11.59 23.15 45.45
CA ALA A 181 10.52 23.29 44.45
C ALA A 181 10.93 22.66 43.11
N THR A 182 12.16 22.89 42.64
CA THR A 182 12.68 22.24 41.43
C THR A 182 12.70 20.73 41.57
N ARG A 183 13.15 20.19 42.72
CA ARG A 183 13.15 18.74 42.96
C ARG A 183 11.74 18.15 42.87
N LEU A 184 10.75 18.80 43.48
CA LEU A 184 9.36 18.34 43.46
C LEU A 184 8.76 18.38 42.05
N VAL A 185 9.09 19.40 41.26
CA VAL A 185 8.66 19.48 39.85
C VAL A 185 9.27 18.34 39.03
N MET A 186 10.56 18.08 39.19
CA MET A 186 11.24 16.98 38.49
C MET A 186 10.65 15.62 38.90
N GLU A 187 10.41 15.38 40.19
CA GLU A 187 9.80 14.13 40.68
C GLU A 187 8.36 13.97 40.17
N ALA A 188 7.60 15.07 40.07
CA ALA A 188 6.25 15.06 39.50
C ALA A 188 6.26 14.77 37.99
N GLU A 189 7.20 15.35 37.25
CA GLU A 189 7.37 15.06 35.82
C GLU A 189 7.80 13.60 35.59
N GLU A 190 8.72 13.06 36.40
CA GLU A 190 9.12 11.66 36.33
C GLU A 190 7.93 10.72 36.60
N LYS A 191 7.10 11.02 37.60
CA LYS A 191 5.87 10.25 37.86
C LYS A 191 4.88 10.33 36.71
N ARG A 192 4.67 11.51 36.13
CA ARG A 192 3.79 11.70 34.98
C ARG A 192 4.28 10.90 33.77
N ILE A 193 5.58 10.93 33.49
CA ILE A 193 6.21 10.17 32.40
C ILE A 193 6.06 8.66 32.66
N ALA A 194 6.27 8.20 33.89
CA ALA A 194 6.12 6.80 34.25
C ALA A 194 4.67 6.32 34.12
N GLU A 195 3.69 7.12 34.54
CA GLU A 195 2.26 6.81 34.43
C GLU A 195 1.82 6.78 32.96
N GLU A 196 2.25 7.76 32.15
CA GLU A 196 1.98 7.81 30.72
C GLU A 196 2.61 6.60 29.99
N ALA A 197 3.84 6.21 30.35
CA ALA A 197 4.50 5.03 29.82
C ALA A 197 3.76 3.73 30.23
N ALA A 198 3.30 3.63 31.47
CA ALA A 198 2.53 2.49 31.95
C ALA A 198 1.16 2.37 31.25
N ALA A 199 0.47 3.49 31.05
CA ALA A 199 -0.79 3.52 30.32
C ALA A 199 -0.61 3.12 28.85
N LYS A 200 0.46 3.60 28.20
CA LYS A 200 0.80 3.20 26.83
C LYS A 200 1.12 1.71 26.73
N ALA A 201 1.91 1.17 27.66
CA ALA A 201 2.24 -0.25 27.71
C ALA A 201 1.00 -1.13 27.94
N ALA A 202 0.08 -0.69 28.80
CA ALA A 202 -1.18 -1.40 29.03
C ALA A 202 -2.08 -1.41 27.78
N ALA A 203 -2.20 -0.28 27.08
CA ALA A 203 -2.97 -0.19 25.83
C ALA A 203 -2.36 -1.05 24.72
N GLU A 204 -1.03 -1.09 24.60
CA GLU A 204 -0.33 -1.93 23.63
C GLU A 204 -0.50 -3.42 23.94
N ALA A 205 -0.46 -3.81 25.22
CA ALA A 205 -0.71 -5.19 25.64
C ALA A 205 -2.16 -5.63 25.36
N GLU A 206 -3.14 -4.75 25.59
CA GLU A 206 -4.54 -5.04 25.26
C GLU A 206 -4.76 -5.15 23.75
N ALA A 207 -4.16 -4.27 22.96
CA ALA A 207 -4.19 -4.34 21.49
C ALA A 207 -3.57 -5.64 20.97
N ALA A 208 -2.43 -6.07 21.54
CA ALA A 208 -1.80 -7.34 21.20
C ALA A 208 -2.69 -8.55 21.54
N ARG A 209 -3.39 -8.53 22.69
CA ARG A 209 -4.34 -9.57 23.06
C ARG A 209 -5.50 -9.66 22.08
N LEU A 210 -6.10 -8.52 21.74
CA LEU A 210 -7.22 -8.45 20.78
C LEU A 210 -6.79 -8.88 19.37
N ALA A 211 -5.58 -8.52 18.94
CA ALA A 211 -5.02 -8.97 17.66
C ALA A 211 -4.87 -10.50 17.63
N LYS A 212 -4.34 -11.09 18.71
CA LYS A 212 -4.20 -12.54 18.83
C LYS A 212 -5.56 -13.25 18.82
N GLU A 213 -6.53 -12.73 19.57
CA GLU A 213 -7.90 -13.28 19.60
C GLU A 213 -8.58 -13.20 18.22
N ALA A 214 -8.39 -12.09 17.49
CA ALA A 214 -8.91 -11.92 16.14
C ALA A 214 -8.25 -12.89 15.15
N GLU A 215 -6.93 -13.12 15.26
CA GLU A 215 -6.21 -14.08 14.44
C GLU A 215 -6.66 -15.52 14.72
N GLU A 216 -6.77 -15.91 15.99
CA GLU A 216 -7.30 -17.22 16.39
C GLU A 216 -8.72 -17.44 15.84
N LYS A 217 -9.57 -16.41 15.87
CA LYS A 217 -10.93 -16.47 15.33
C LYS A 217 -10.95 -16.60 13.81
N ARG A 218 -10.08 -15.88 13.10
CA ARG A 218 -9.93 -15.99 11.64
C ARG A 218 -9.48 -17.40 11.24
N ILE A 219 -8.50 -17.96 11.95
CA ILE A 219 -8.01 -19.32 11.71
C ILE A 219 -9.13 -20.34 11.98
N ALA A 220 -9.89 -20.17 13.06
CA ALA A 220 -11.02 -21.05 13.37
C ALA A 220 -12.13 -20.98 12.30
N GLU A 221 -12.45 -19.78 11.81
CA GLU A 221 -13.45 -19.59 10.75
C GLU A 221 -12.99 -20.18 9.41
N GLU A 222 -11.72 -19.97 9.04
CA GLU A 222 -11.12 -20.55 7.84
C GLU A 222 -11.09 -22.09 7.91
N ALA A 223 -10.73 -22.65 9.06
CA ALA A 223 -10.76 -24.09 9.30
C ALA A 223 -12.20 -24.65 9.23
N ALA A 224 -13.18 -23.95 9.79
CA ALA A 224 -14.58 -24.34 9.72
C ALA A 224 -15.12 -24.29 8.29
N ALA A 225 -14.77 -23.25 7.52
CA ALA A 225 -15.14 -23.13 6.10
C ALA A 225 -14.53 -24.26 5.26
N LYS A 226 -13.25 -24.59 5.50
CA LYS A 226 -12.58 -25.71 4.83
C LYS A 226 -13.24 -27.04 5.16
N ALA A 227 -13.53 -27.30 6.44
CA ALA A 227 -14.23 -28.51 6.87
C ALA A 227 -15.64 -28.63 6.26
N ALA A 228 -16.37 -27.51 6.13
CA ALA A 228 -17.67 -27.49 5.48
C ALA A 228 -17.57 -27.82 3.97
N ALA A 229 -16.58 -27.26 3.27
CA ALA A 229 -16.34 -27.57 1.86
C ALA A 229 -15.93 -29.04 1.65
N GLU A 230 -15.06 -29.58 2.50
CA GLU A 230 -14.69 -31.00 2.47
C GLU A 230 -15.91 -31.91 2.72
N ALA A 231 -16.77 -31.56 3.68
CA ALA A 231 -17.99 -32.31 3.95
C ALA A 231 -18.98 -32.27 2.76
N GLU A 232 -19.11 -31.13 2.07
CA GLU A 232 -19.95 -31.01 0.90
C GLU A 232 -19.41 -31.83 -0.28
N THR A 233 -18.11 -31.80 -0.53
CA THR A 233 -17.48 -32.62 -1.59
C THR A 233 -17.63 -34.11 -1.32
N ALA A 234 -17.47 -34.55 -0.05
CA ALA A 234 -17.71 -35.93 0.35
C ALA A 234 -19.17 -36.35 0.15
N ARG A 235 -20.13 -35.48 0.47
CA ARG A 235 -21.56 -35.73 0.21
C ARG A 235 -21.84 -35.90 -1.29
N LEU A 236 -21.31 -35.01 -2.12
CA LEU A 236 -21.49 -35.07 -3.58
C LEU A 236 -20.84 -36.33 -4.18
N ALA A 237 -19.67 -36.72 -3.68
CA ALA A 237 -19.00 -37.96 -4.10
C ALA A 237 -19.84 -39.19 -3.76
N LYS A 238 -20.42 -39.24 -2.55
CA LYS A 238 -21.32 -40.33 -2.14
C LYS A 238 -22.59 -40.39 -3.00
N GLU A 239 -23.21 -39.23 -3.27
CA GLU A 239 -24.39 -39.16 -4.14
C GLU A 239 -24.07 -39.61 -5.59
N ALA A 240 -22.89 -39.25 -6.10
CA ALA A 240 -22.44 -39.68 -7.42
C ALA A 240 -22.17 -41.19 -7.48
N GLU A 241 -21.60 -41.77 -6.43
CA GLU A 241 -21.39 -43.21 -6.32
C GLU A 241 -22.72 -43.98 -6.24
N GLU A 242 -23.67 -43.50 -5.43
CA GLU A 242 -25.02 -44.07 -5.35
C GLU A 242 -25.72 -44.03 -6.72
N LYS A 243 -25.59 -42.93 -7.47
CA LYS A 243 -26.10 -42.81 -8.84
C LYS A 243 -25.45 -43.80 -9.79
N ARG A 244 -24.12 -43.96 -9.73
CA ARG A 244 -23.38 -44.92 -10.57
C ARG A 244 -23.82 -46.35 -10.29
N ILE A 245 -23.96 -46.72 -9.02
CA ILE A 245 -24.45 -48.06 -8.62
C ILE A 245 -25.88 -48.27 -9.11
N ALA A 246 -26.75 -47.26 -8.99
CA ALA A 246 -28.13 -47.35 -9.48
C ALA A 246 -28.21 -47.50 -11.01
N GLU A 247 -27.38 -46.77 -11.75
CA GLU A 247 -27.30 -46.85 -13.22
C GLU A 247 -26.77 -48.21 -13.69
N GLU A 248 -25.71 -48.72 -13.04
CA GLU A 248 -25.16 -50.05 -13.30
C GLU A 248 -26.19 -51.15 -13.03
N ALA A 249 -26.91 -51.06 -11.90
CA ALA A 249 -27.99 -51.98 -11.56
C ALA A 249 -29.15 -51.92 -12.57
N ALA A 250 -29.52 -50.72 -13.03
CA ALA A 250 -30.55 -50.54 -14.06
C ALA A 250 -30.11 -51.13 -15.41
N GLY A 251 -28.86 -50.89 -15.82
CA GLY A 251 -28.29 -51.47 -17.04
C GLY A 251 -28.28 -52.99 -17.00
N LYS A 252 -27.89 -53.58 -15.86
CA LYS A 252 -27.93 -55.04 -15.65
C LYS A 252 -29.35 -55.59 -15.72
N ALA A 253 -30.32 -54.93 -15.10
CA ALA A 253 -31.72 -55.35 -15.15
C ALA A 253 -32.30 -55.31 -16.58
N VAL A 254 -31.94 -54.29 -17.37
CA VAL A 254 -32.33 -54.20 -18.79
C VAL A 254 -31.71 -55.33 -19.60
N ALA A 255 -30.42 -55.60 -19.42
CA ALA A 255 -29.74 -56.69 -20.11
C ALA A 255 -30.32 -58.07 -19.75
N GLU A 256 -30.65 -58.29 -18.48
CA GLU A 256 -31.28 -59.52 -18.00
C GLU A 256 -32.70 -59.70 -18.56
N ALA A 257 -33.49 -58.62 -18.61
CA ALA A 257 -34.82 -58.64 -19.22
C ALA A 257 -34.76 -58.91 -20.74
N GLU A 258 -33.78 -58.35 -21.44
CA GLU A 258 -33.58 -58.61 -22.87
C GLU A 258 -33.12 -60.07 -23.13
N ALA A 259 -32.20 -60.58 -22.32
CA ALA A 259 -31.78 -61.98 -22.39
C ALA A 259 -32.93 -62.95 -22.13
N ALA A 260 -33.79 -62.65 -21.13
CA ALA A 260 -34.98 -63.44 -20.85
C ALA A 260 -35.99 -63.41 -22.02
N ARG A 261 -36.16 -62.26 -22.68
CA ARG A 261 -37.02 -62.15 -23.88
C ARG A 261 -36.47 -63.00 -25.02
N LEU A 262 -35.18 -62.89 -25.31
CA LEU A 262 -34.53 -63.67 -26.37
C LEU A 262 -34.59 -65.18 -26.10
N ALA A 263 -34.42 -65.60 -24.85
CA ALA A 263 -34.57 -67.00 -24.45
C ALA A 263 -36.01 -67.51 -24.69
N LYS A 264 -37.01 -66.70 -24.33
CA LYS A 264 -38.42 -67.01 -24.58
C LYS A 264 -38.73 -67.10 -26.09
N ASP A 265 -38.26 -66.14 -26.88
CA ASP A 265 -38.43 -66.11 -28.33
C ASP A 265 -37.77 -67.34 -28.99
N ALA A 266 -36.59 -67.76 -28.50
CA ALA A 266 -35.91 -68.96 -28.97
C ALA A 266 -36.65 -70.26 -28.60
N GLU A 267 -37.23 -70.33 -27.40
CA GLU A 267 -38.04 -71.46 -26.96
C GLU A 267 -39.35 -71.57 -27.78
N GLU A 268 -40.05 -70.45 -27.98
CA GLU A 268 -41.25 -70.39 -28.83
C GLU A 268 -40.93 -70.85 -30.25
N LYS A 269 -39.78 -70.44 -30.81
CA LYS A 269 -39.30 -70.90 -32.12
C LYS A 269 -39.00 -72.41 -32.15
N ARG A 270 -38.32 -72.95 -31.13
CA ARG A 270 -38.02 -74.39 -31.02
C ARG A 270 -39.31 -75.22 -30.96
N ILE A 271 -40.29 -74.78 -30.16
CA ILE A 271 -41.60 -75.44 -30.07
C ILE A 271 -42.32 -75.41 -31.43
N ALA A 272 -42.27 -74.28 -32.15
CA ALA A 272 -42.87 -74.17 -33.48
C ALA A 272 -42.19 -75.07 -34.52
N GLU A 273 -40.86 -75.16 -34.51
CA GLU A 273 -40.10 -76.05 -35.41
C GLU A 273 -40.36 -77.53 -35.11
N GLU A 274 -40.42 -77.92 -33.82
CA GLU A 274 -40.75 -79.28 -33.40
C GLU A 274 -42.19 -79.66 -33.80
N ALA A 275 -43.16 -78.74 -33.63
CA ALA A 275 -44.53 -78.95 -34.06
C ALA A 275 -44.64 -79.09 -35.59
N ALA A 276 -43.89 -78.29 -36.36
CA ALA A 276 -43.84 -78.39 -37.81
C ALA A 276 -43.21 -79.72 -38.28
N ALA A 277 -42.13 -80.17 -37.63
CA ALA A 277 -41.50 -81.45 -37.92
C ALA A 277 -42.44 -82.63 -37.62
N LYS A 278 -43.18 -82.57 -36.51
CA LYS A 278 -44.19 -83.58 -36.16
C LYS A 278 -45.32 -83.64 -37.18
N ALA A 279 -45.84 -82.49 -37.61
CA ALA A 279 -46.88 -82.42 -38.63
C ALA A 279 -46.41 -82.97 -39.99
N ALA A 280 -45.14 -82.70 -40.37
CA ALA A 280 -44.55 -83.25 -41.58
C ALA A 280 -44.41 -84.78 -41.52
N ALA A 281 -43.95 -85.32 -40.39
CA ALA A 281 -43.84 -86.76 -40.18
C ALA A 281 -45.22 -87.46 -40.21
N GLU A 282 -46.25 -86.84 -39.61
CA GLU A 282 -47.62 -87.36 -39.64
C GLU A 282 -48.21 -87.35 -41.06
N ALA A 283 -47.95 -86.30 -41.84
CA ALA A 283 -48.36 -86.24 -43.25
C ALA A 283 -47.65 -87.29 -44.11
N GLU A 284 -46.36 -87.56 -43.87
CA GLU A 284 -45.61 -88.61 -44.56
C GLU A 284 -46.13 -90.01 -44.19
N ALA A 285 -46.40 -90.25 -42.90
CA ALA A 285 -47.00 -91.50 -42.44
C ALA A 285 -48.39 -91.74 -43.07
N ALA A 286 -49.21 -90.70 -43.18
CA ALA A 286 -50.51 -90.78 -43.85
C ALA A 286 -50.37 -91.10 -45.35
N ARG A 287 -49.37 -90.53 -46.04
CA ARG A 287 -49.09 -90.86 -47.44
C ARG A 287 -48.66 -92.32 -47.61
N LEU A 288 -47.73 -92.79 -46.77
CA LEU A 288 -47.26 -94.18 -46.80
C LEU A 288 -48.39 -95.17 -46.48
N ALA A 289 -49.30 -94.83 -45.56
CA ALA A 289 -50.48 -95.65 -45.27
C ALA A 289 -51.41 -95.74 -46.48
N LYS A 290 -51.63 -94.63 -47.20
CA LYS A 290 -52.42 -94.60 -48.43
C LYS A 290 -51.77 -95.44 -49.55
N ASP A 291 -50.47 -95.28 -49.75
CA ASP A 291 -49.70 -96.05 -50.75
C ASP A 291 -49.74 -97.57 -50.44
N ALA A 292 -49.69 -97.94 -49.15
CA ALA A 292 -49.81 -99.33 -48.71
C ALA A 292 -51.22 -99.88 -48.91
N GLU A 293 -52.26 -99.07 -48.71
CA GLU A 293 -53.65 -99.46 -48.98
C GLU A 293 -53.90 -99.66 -50.48
N GLU A 294 -53.42 -98.75 -51.33
CA GLU A 294 -53.49 -98.89 -52.79
C GLU A 294 -52.75 -100.16 -53.26
N LYS A 295 -51.59 -100.46 -52.68
CA LYS A 295 -50.85 -101.69 -52.96
C LYS A 295 -51.61 -102.95 -52.51
N ARG A 296 -52.23 -102.94 -51.33
CA ARG A 296 -53.05 -104.06 -50.83
C ARG A 296 -54.24 -104.33 -51.74
N ILE A 297 -54.92 -103.27 -52.22
CA ILE A 297 -56.04 -103.40 -53.18
C ILE A 297 -55.53 -104.00 -54.51
N ALA A 298 -54.36 -103.59 -54.98
CA ALA A 298 -53.76 -104.13 -56.21
C ALA A 298 -53.35 -105.62 -56.06
N GLU A 299 -52.83 -106.00 -54.90
CA GLU A 299 -52.41 -107.38 -54.60
C GLU A 299 -53.63 -108.30 -54.39
N GLU A 300 -54.69 -107.80 -53.76
CA GLU A 300 -55.99 -108.49 -53.64
C GLU A 300 -56.63 -108.73 -55.02
N ALA A 301 -56.63 -107.72 -55.90
CA ALA A 301 -57.09 -107.87 -57.28
C ALA A 301 -56.24 -108.87 -58.10
N ALA A 302 -54.93 -108.92 -57.86
CA ALA A 302 -54.04 -109.89 -58.50
C ALA A 302 -54.30 -111.33 -58.00
N ALA A 303 -54.54 -111.50 -56.68
CA ALA A 303 -54.90 -112.78 -56.09
C ALA A 303 -56.26 -113.28 -56.59
N GLU A 304 -57.25 -112.40 -56.78
CA GLU A 304 -58.54 -112.75 -57.36
C GLU A 304 -58.43 -113.16 -58.84
N ALA A 305 -57.57 -112.49 -59.61
CA ALA A 305 -57.26 -112.87 -60.99
C ALA A 305 -56.51 -114.22 -61.08
N GLU A 306 -55.61 -114.50 -60.15
CA GLU A 306 -54.91 -115.78 -60.06
C GLU A 306 -55.83 -116.91 -59.59
N ALA A 307 -56.72 -116.66 -58.64
CA ALA A 307 -57.75 -117.61 -58.23
C ALA A 307 -58.71 -117.93 -59.38
N ALA A 308 -59.07 -116.95 -60.22
CA ALA A 308 -59.87 -117.18 -61.43
C ALA A 308 -59.12 -118.02 -62.48
N ARG A 309 -57.80 -117.87 -62.59
CA ARG A 309 -56.95 -118.72 -63.46
C ARG A 309 -56.85 -120.15 -62.94
N LEU A 310 -56.61 -120.32 -61.65
CA LEU A 310 -56.53 -121.64 -60.99
C LEU A 310 -57.88 -122.36 -60.98
N ALA A 311 -59.00 -121.65 -60.90
CA ALA A 311 -60.34 -122.22 -61.05
C ALA A 311 -60.58 -122.76 -62.46
N LYS A 312 -60.13 -122.06 -63.51
CA LYS A 312 -60.14 -122.57 -64.89
C LYS A 312 -59.23 -123.80 -65.07
N GLU A 313 -58.05 -123.81 -64.44
CA GLU A 313 -57.10 -124.93 -64.52
C GLU A 313 -57.56 -126.16 -63.70
N ALA A 314 -58.24 -125.95 -62.56
CA ALA A 314 -58.84 -127.01 -61.76
C ALA A 314 -60.08 -127.63 -62.40
N GLU A 315 -60.85 -126.88 -63.18
CA GLU A 315 -61.97 -127.39 -63.98
C GLU A 315 -61.46 -128.33 -65.10
N GLU A 316 -60.30 -128.04 -65.70
CA GLU A 316 -59.64 -128.92 -66.69
C GLU A 316 -58.99 -130.17 -66.05
N LYS A 317 -58.52 -130.12 -64.79
CA LYS A 317 -57.98 -131.29 -64.06
C LYS A 317 -59.05 -132.19 -63.41
N ARG A 318 -60.22 -131.66 -63.06
CA ARG A 318 -61.34 -132.44 -62.50
C ARG A 318 -61.96 -133.43 -63.50
N ILE A 319 -61.77 -133.23 -64.82
CA ILE A 319 -62.16 -134.20 -65.86
C ILE A 319 -61.14 -135.36 -65.97
N ALA A 320 -59.93 -135.24 -65.39
CA ALA A 320 -58.86 -136.24 -65.53
C ALA A 320 -58.65 -137.13 -64.28
N GLU A 321 -59.11 -136.74 -63.08
CA GLU A 321 -58.73 -137.40 -61.80
C GLU A 321 -59.86 -138.13 -61.05
N GLU A 322 -61.13 -138.08 -61.52
CA GLU A 322 -62.29 -138.75 -60.91
C GLU A 322 -62.30 -140.30 -61.09
N ALA A 323 -61.32 -140.89 -61.78
CA ALA A 323 -61.29 -142.34 -62.02
C ALA A 323 -60.36 -143.15 -61.10
N ALA A 324 -59.51 -142.53 -60.25
CA ALA A 324 -58.30 -143.22 -59.78
C ALA A 324 -58.13 -143.55 -58.28
N ALA A 325 -58.89 -143.01 -57.32
CA ALA A 325 -58.52 -143.28 -55.91
C ALA A 325 -59.66 -143.22 -54.88
N LYS A 326 -60.60 -144.17 -55.00
CA LYS A 326 -61.36 -144.71 -53.86
C LYS A 326 -60.59 -145.90 -53.28
N ALA A 327 -59.45 -145.64 -52.64
CA ALA A 327 -58.74 -146.63 -51.82
C ALA A 327 -57.70 -145.95 -50.93
N ALA A 328 -57.73 -146.29 -49.65
CA ALA A 328 -56.63 -146.16 -48.68
C ALA A 328 -56.44 -144.83 -47.93
N ALA A 329 -57.54 -144.28 -47.42
CA ALA A 329 -57.61 -143.51 -46.16
C ALA A 329 -58.87 -144.02 -45.44
N GLU A 330 -58.94 -144.37 -44.16
CA GLU A 330 -58.13 -144.05 -43.00
C GLU A 330 -58.49 -145.08 -41.91
N ALA A 331 -57.50 -145.88 -41.53
CA ALA A 331 -57.35 -146.45 -40.20
C ALA A 331 -56.09 -145.75 -39.67
N GLU A 332 -55.96 -145.22 -38.48
CA GLU A 332 -56.61 -145.50 -37.22
C GLU A 332 -55.92 -144.56 -36.22
N ALA A 333 -56.62 -143.59 -35.64
CA ALA A 333 -56.10 -142.85 -34.49
C ALA A 333 -57.21 -142.15 -33.67
N ALA A 334 -58.21 -142.90 -33.20
CA ALA A 334 -59.09 -142.43 -32.12
C ALA A 334 -59.77 -143.60 -31.36
N ARG A 335 -58.94 -144.52 -30.86
CA ARG A 335 -59.21 -145.41 -29.72
C ARG A 335 -58.80 -144.61 -28.47
N LEU A 336 -59.52 -144.38 -27.38
CA LEU A 336 -60.57 -145.10 -26.67
C LEU A 336 -61.09 -144.18 -25.56
N ALA A 337 -62.39 -144.20 -25.25
CA ALA A 337 -62.88 -144.18 -23.86
C ALA A 337 -64.41 -144.36 -23.81
N LYS A 338 -64.86 -145.58 -23.55
CA LYS A 338 -65.99 -145.94 -22.65
C LYS A 338 -65.93 -147.46 -22.49
N GLU A 339 -65.57 -147.92 -21.29
CA GLU A 339 -66.52 -148.22 -20.22
C GLU A 339 -67.23 -149.55 -20.56
N ALA A 340 -66.63 -150.69 -20.25
CA ALA A 340 -66.60 -151.36 -18.94
C ALA A 340 -67.68 -152.46 -18.89
N GLU A 341 -67.38 -153.47 -18.07
CA GLU A 341 -68.30 -154.49 -17.57
C GLU A 341 -68.53 -155.74 -18.44
N GLU A 342 -68.43 -156.96 -17.94
CA GLU A 342 -67.54 -157.61 -16.99
C GLU A 342 -67.74 -159.11 -17.25
N LYS A 343 -66.65 -159.88 -17.11
CA LYS A 343 -66.59 -161.28 -16.63
C LYS A 343 -67.47 -162.35 -17.32
N ARG A 344 -66.81 -163.40 -17.82
CA ARG A 344 -66.53 -164.63 -17.02
C ARG A 344 -65.82 -165.72 -17.83
N ILE A 345 -64.72 -166.22 -17.24
CA ILE A 345 -64.34 -167.66 -17.07
C ILE A 345 -63.90 -168.39 -18.35
N ALA A 346 -62.84 -169.21 -18.41
CA ALA A 346 -61.99 -169.91 -17.43
C ALA A 346 -60.57 -169.98 -18.05
N GLU A 347 -59.47 -169.96 -17.29
CA GLU A 347 -58.88 -171.15 -16.64
C GLU A 347 -58.60 -172.27 -17.65
N GLU A 348 -57.35 -172.59 -17.98
CA GLU A 348 -56.58 -173.69 -17.38
C GLU A 348 -55.47 -174.00 -18.42
N ALA A 349 -54.19 -174.29 -18.19
CA ALA A 349 -53.30 -174.58 -17.08
C ALA A 349 -51.86 -174.30 -17.60
N ALA A 350 -50.93 -173.76 -16.78
CA ALA A 350 -49.89 -174.49 -16.02
C ALA A 350 -49.00 -175.41 -16.89
N ALA A 351 -47.67 -175.51 -16.78
CA ALA A 351 -46.63 -175.06 -15.86
C ALA A 351 -45.28 -175.27 -16.63
N LYS A 352 -44.14 -174.70 -16.26
CA LYS A 352 -43.22 -175.19 -15.19
C LYS A 352 -42.00 -174.25 -15.19
N ALA A 353 -41.87 -173.35 -14.21
CA ALA A 353 -41.13 -173.50 -12.94
C ALA A 353 -39.62 -173.72 -13.15
N ALA A 354 -38.73 -172.76 -12.82
CA ALA A 354 -38.34 -172.24 -11.50
C ALA A 354 -37.32 -173.13 -10.76
N ALA A 355 -36.40 -172.45 -10.05
CA ALA A 355 -35.19 -172.87 -9.30
C ALA A 355 -33.91 -172.89 -10.16
N GLU A 356 -32.77 -172.28 -9.80
CA GLU A 356 -32.15 -171.89 -8.52
C GLU A 356 -31.46 -170.51 -8.71
N ALA A 357 -31.54 -169.49 -7.85
CA ALA A 357 -31.24 -169.36 -6.41
C ALA A 357 -29.75 -169.54 -6.04
N GLU A 358 -29.14 -168.45 -5.57
CA GLU A 358 -28.33 -168.44 -4.34
C GLU A 358 -26.94 -169.16 -4.34
N ALA A 359 -25.92 -168.59 -5.00
CA ALA A 359 -24.52 -169.04 -4.80
C ALA A 359 -23.36 -168.06 -5.16
N ALA A 360 -23.48 -166.72 -4.99
CA ALA A 360 -22.31 -165.83 -5.25
C ALA A 360 -22.22 -164.56 -4.39
N ARG A 361 -22.62 -164.64 -3.11
CA ARG A 361 -22.62 -163.51 -2.14
C ARG A 361 -21.33 -163.37 -1.29
N LEU A 362 -20.19 -163.95 -1.64
CA LEU A 362 -18.98 -163.88 -0.77
C LEU A 362 -17.65 -163.82 -1.53
N ALA A 363 -17.43 -162.78 -2.36
CA ALA A 363 -16.10 -162.47 -2.92
C ALA A 363 -15.92 -161.00 -3.36
N LYS A 364 -16.59 -160.04 -2.69
CA LYS A 364 -16.52 -158.61 -3.07
C LYS A 364 -16.52 -157.66 -1.86
N GLU A 365 -15.95 -158.08 -0.74
CA GLU A 365 -15.94 -157.33 0.54
C GLU A 365 -14.55 -157.34 1.20
N ALA A 366 -13.49 -157.10 0.41
CA ALA A 366 -12.14 -156.93 0.95
C ALA A 366 -11.27 -155.88 0.22
N GLU A 367 -11.76 -155.23 -0.85
CA GLU A 367 -10.98 -154.25 -1.63
C GLU A 367 -11.45 -152.78 -1.42
N GLU A 368 -12.67 -152.56 -0.92
CA GLU A 368 -13.22 -151.20 -0.75
C GLU A 368 -12.84 -150.49 0.57
N LYS A 369 -12.16 -151.16 1.50
CA LYS A 369 -11.81 -150.56 2.81
C LYS A 369 -10.39 -149.98 2.93
N ARG A 370 -9.58 -149.99 1.85
CA ARG A 370 -8.21 -149.45 1.84
C ARG A 370 -8.03 -148.16 1.02
N ILE A 371 -8.99 -147.80 0.18
CA ILE A 371 -8.93 -146.57 -0.68
C ILE A 371 -9.63 -145.36 -0.03
N ALA A 372 -10.53 -145.57 0.94
CA ALA A 372 -11.28 -144.48 1.57
C ALA A 372 -10.52 -143.73 2.69
N GLU A 373 -9.54 -144.37 3.34
CA GLU A 373 -8.86 -143.78 4.52
C GLU A 373 -7.62 -142.95 4.14
N GLU A 374 -6.89 -143.34 3.09
CA GLU A 374 -5.72 -142.59 2.57
C GLU A 374 -6.13 -141.33 1.77
N ALA A 375 -7.28 -141.36 1.08
CA ALA A 375 -7.81 -140.22 0.35
C ALA A 375 -8.38 -139.12 1.28
N ALA A 376 -8.91 -139.48 2.45
CA ALA A 376 -9.44 -138.54 3.43
C ALA A 376 -8.33 -137.79 4.19
N ALA A 377 -7.21 -138.45 4.49
CA ALA A 377 -6.08 -137.83 5.19
C ALA A 377 -5.29 -136.84 4.30
N LYS A 378 -5.16 -137.11 3.00
CA LYS A 378 -4.49 -136.22 2.04
C LYS A 378 -5.33 -134.98 1.71
N ALA A 379 -6.65 -135.13 1.58
CA ALA A 379 -7.56 -134.02 1.34
C ALA A 379 -7.65 -133.04 2.52
N ALA A 380 -7.52 -133.54 3.76
CA ALA A 380 -7.53 -132.70 4.96
C ALA A 380 -6.25 -131.85 5.11
N ALA A 381 -5.08 -132.43 4.84
CA ALA A 381 -3.79 -131.72 4.91
C ALA A 381 -3.64 -130.65 3.81
N GLU A 382 -4.14 -130.93 2.60
CA GLU A 382 -4.09 -130.00 1.46
C GLU A 382 -5.09 -128.83 1.64
N ALA A 383 -6.24 -129.07 2.28
CA ALA A 383 -7.20 -128.03 2.65
C ALA A 383 -6.69 -127.09 3.76
N GLU A 384 -5.96 -127.62 4.75
CA GLU A 384 -5.36 -126.81 5.82
C GLU A 384 -4.18 -125.96 5.31
N ALA A 385 -3.35 -126.51 4.43
CA ALA A 385 -2.28 -125.77 3.76
C ALA A 385 -2.82 -124.64 2.86
N ALA A 386 -3.92 -124.88 2.13
CA ALA A 386 -4.56 -123.86 1.29
C ALA A 386 -5.19 -122.72 2.11
N ARG A 387 -5.74 -123.01 3.30
CA ARG A 387 -6.29 -121.99 4.21
C ARG A 387 -5.21 -121.08 4.77
N LEU A 388 -4.10 -121.66 5.24
CA LEU A 388 -2.97 -120.89 5.79
C LEU A 388 -2.27 -120.04 4.71
N ALA A 389 -2.18 -120.53 3.47
CA ALA A 389 -1.65 -119.77 2.35
C ALA A 389 -2.53 -118.55 2.00
N LYS A 390 -3.86 -118.73 1.99
CA LYS A 390 -4.81 -117.65 1.72
C LYS A 390 -4.82 -116.59 2.82
N GLU A 391 -4.77 -117.03 4.08
CA GLU A 391 -4.68 -116.14 5.25
C GLU A 391 -3.36 -115.34 5.27
N ALA A 392 -2.24 -115.96 4.89
CA ALA A 392 -0.95 -115.27 4.75
C ALA A 392 -0.94 -114.25 3.59
N GLU A 393 -1.58 -114.57 2.47
CA GLU A 393 -1.71 -113.66 1.32
C GLU A 393 -2.62 -112.47 1.63
N GLU A 394 -3.77 -112.70 2.28
CA GLU A 394 -4.67 -111.65 2.75
C GLU A 394 -3.99 -110.71 3.75
N LYS A 395 -3.17 -111.26 4.67
CA LYS A 395 -2.40 -110.45 5.62
C LYS A 395 -1.32 -109.61 4.95
N ARG A 396 -0.61 -110.15 3.96
CA ARG A 396 0.40 -109.40 3.19
C ARG A 396 -0.23 -108.27 2.38
N ILE A 397 -1.38 -108.52 1.75
CA ILE A 397 -2.13 -107.49 1.01
C ILE A 397 -2.64 -106.40 1.95
N ALA A 398 -3.13 -106.76 3.13
CA ALA A 398 -3.57 -105.80 4.14
C ALA A 398 -2.41 -104.95 4.69
N GLU A 399 -1.25 -105.54 4.93
CA GLU A 399 -0.05 -104.83 5.41
C GLU A 399 0.54 -103.91 4.33
N GLU A 400 0.58 -104.36 3.08
CA GLU A 400 1.00 -103.56 1.92
C GLU A 400 0.03 -102.39 1.65
N ALA A 401 -1.28 -102.63 1.77
CA ALA A 401 -2.30 -101.58 1.67
C ALA A 401 -2.20 -100.57 2.83
N ALA A 402 -1.94 -101.02 4.05
CA ALA A 402 -1.74 -100.16 5.21
C ALA A 402 -0.46 -99.31 5.08
N ALA A 403 0.65 -99.90 4.60
CA ALA A 403 1.89 -99.18 4.35
C ALA A 403 1.75 -98.11 3.26
N LYS A 404 1.02 -98.44 2.17
CA LYS A 404 0.73 -97.47 1.10
C LYS A 404 -0.14 -96.32 1.58
N ALA A 405 -1.18 -96.61 2.36
CA ALA A 405 -2.04 -95.59 2.94
C ALA A 405 -1.29 -94.66 3.92
N ALA A 406 -0.35 -95.22 4.71
CA ALA A 406 0.51 -94.43 5.60
C ALA A 406 1.46 -93.52 4.83
N ALA A 407 2.11 -94.01 3.77
CA ALA A 407 3.00 -93.21 2.93
C ALA A 407 2.26 -92.09 2.19
N GLU A 408 1.04 -92.35 1.71
CA GLU A 408 0.20 -91.35 1.05
C GLU A 408 -0.28 -90.26 2.03
N ALA A 409 -0.62 -90.64 3.27
CA ALA A 409 -0.97 -89.69 4.33
C ALA A 409 0.22 -88.80 4.73
N GLU A 410 1.43 -89.36 4.80
CA GLU A 410 2.65 -88.59 5.10
C GLU A 410 3.02 -87.62 3.96
N ALA A 411 2.90 -88.07 2.70
CA ALA A 411 3.10 -87.21 1.53
C ALA A 411 2.08 -86.06 1.49
N ALA A 412 0.80 -86.32 1.80
CA ALA A 412 -0.23 -85.29 1.87
C ALA A 412 0.05 -84.26 2.98
N ARG A 413 0.55 -84.70 4.14
CA ARG A 413 0.93 -83.79 5.23
C ARG A 413 2.10 -82.87 4.83
N LEU A 414 3.14 -83.44 4.23
CA LEU A 414 4.31 -82.67 3.78
C LEU A 414 3.95 -81.68 2.65
N ALA A 415 3.04 -82.07 1.74
CA ALA A 415 2.54 -81.17 0.70
C ALA A 415 1.78 -79.97 1.30
N LYS A 416 0.91 -80.22 2.29
CA LYS A 416 0.17 -79.17 2.99
C LYS A 416 1.10 -78.22 3.77
N GLU A 417 2.09 -78.76 4.46
CA GLU A 417 3.10 -77.97 5.20
C GLU A 417 3.96 -77.12 4.24
N ALA A 418 4.33 -77.66 3.08
CA ALA A 418 5.06 -76.92 2.06
C ALA A 418 4.22 -75.79 1.44
N GLU A 419 2.93 -76.02 1.22
CA GLU A 419 1.99 -75.01 0.71
C GLU A 419 1.76 -73.89 1.73
N GLU A 420 1.54 -74.24 2.99
CA GLU A 420 1.41 -73.27 4.09
C GLU A 420 2.67 -72.42 4.24
N LYS A 421 3.86 -73.02 4.13
CA LYS A 421 5.14 -72.31 4.17
C LYS A 421 5.31 -71.35 2.99
N ARG A 422 4.94 -71.77 1.77
CA ARG A 422 5.00 -70.91 0.57
C ARG A 422 4.06 -69.72 0.71
N ILE A 423 2.83 -69.93 1.20
CA ILE A 423 1.87 -68.85 1.44
C ILE A 423 2.39 -67.89 2.52
N ALA A 424 3.00 -68.40 3.60
CA ALA A 424 3.58 -67.57 4.64
C ALA A 424 4.78 -66.74 4.14
N GLU A 425 5.65 -67.33 3.30
CA GLU A 425 6.80 -66.64 2.71
C GLU A 425 6.36 -65.58 1.70
N GLU A 426 5.38 -65.88 0.86
CA GLU A 426 4.79 -64.93 -0.09
C GLU A 426 4.08 -63.77 0.63
N ALA A 427 3.35 -64.06 1.71
CA ALA A 427 2.72 -63.05 2.55
C ALA A 427 3.77 -62.17 3.26
N ALA A 428 4.86 -62.76 3.77
CA ALA A 428 5.95 -62.03 4.40
C ALA A 428 6.70 -61.14 3.39
N ALA A 429 6.97 -61.63 2.18
CA ALA A 429 7.59 -60.86 1.11
C ALA A 429 6.71 -59.67 0.67
N LYS A 430 5.40 -59.89 0.55
CA LYS A 430 4.43 -58.83 0.24
C LYS A 430 4.38 -57.77 1.33
N ALA A 431 4.34 -58.18 2.60
CA ALA A 431 4.35 -57.26 3.73
C ALA A 431 5.65 -56.45 3.81
N ALA A 432 6.81 -57.06 3.51
CA ALA A 432 8.08 -56.36 3.45
C ALA A 432 8.13 -55.32 2.32
N ALA A 433 7.65 -55.67 1.12
CA ALA A 433 7.58 -54.76 -0.02
C ALA A 433 6.63 -53.58 0.24
N GLU A 434 5.48 -53.82 0.89
CA GLU A 434 4.53 -52.78 1.27
C GLU A 434 5.10 -51.85 2.35
N ALA A 435 5.84 -52.39 3.32
CA ALA A 435 6.53 -51.58 4.33
C ALA A 435 7.64 -50.70 3.73
N GLU A 436 8.40 -51.23 2.76
CA GLU A 436 9.42 -50.46 2.04
C GLU A 436 8.79 -49.35 1.17
N ALA A 437 7.71 -49.67 0.45
CA ALA A 437 6.95 -48.68 -0.32
C ALA A 437 6.38 -47.56 0.57
N ALA A 438 5.84 -47.92 1.75
CA ALA A 438 5.35 -46.94 2.72
C ALA A 438 6.46 -46.05 3.29
N ARG A 439 7.66 -46.60 3.51
CA ARG A 439 8.83 -45.80 3.94
C ARG A 439 9.26 -44.81 2.86
N LEU A 440 9.38 -45.27 1.62
CA LEU A 440 9.76 -44.42 0.48
C LEU A 440 8.71 -43.34 0.21
N ALA A 441 7.42 -43.65 0.38
CA ALA A 441 6.35 -42.66 0.26
C ALA A 441 6.45 -41.56 1.33
N LYS A 442 6.72 -41.93 2.59
CA LYS A 442 6.95 -40.97 3.68
C LYS A 442 8.18 -40.09 3.41
N GLU A 443 9.30 -40.70 3.01
CA GLU A 443 10.52 -39.95 2.68
C GLU A 443 10.31 -38.98 1.51
N ALA A 444 9.56 -39.39 0.48
CA ALA A 444 9.19 -38.51 -0.63
C ALA A 444 8.27 -37.36 -0.21
N GLU A 445 7.31 -37.62 0.67
CA GLU A 445 6.41 -36.60 1.22
C GLU A 445 7.17 -35.58 2.09
N GLU A 446 8.05 -36.06 2.98
CA GLU A 446 8.92 -35.21 3.80
C GLU A 446 9.82 -34.33 2.93
N LYS A 447 10.40 -34.89 1.85
CA LYS A 447 11.21 -34.13 0.89
C LYS A 447 10.39 -33.06 0.16
N ARG A 448 9.16 -33.39 -0.27
CA ARG A 448 8.26 -32.42 -0.92
C ARG A 448 7.91 -31.28 0.02
N ILE A 449 7.60 -31.58 1.27
CA ILE A 449 7.30 -30.56 2.30
C ILE A 449 8.53 -29.68 2.55
N ALA A 450 9.73 -30.27 2.64
CA ALA A 450 10.96 -29.52 2.83
C ALA A 450 11.29 -28.60 1.63
N GLU A 451 11.09 -29.09 0.40
CA GLU A 451 11.30 -28.31 -0.82
C GLU A 451 10.28 -27.16 -0.95
N GLU A 452 9.01 -27.42 -0.64
CA GLU A 452 7.95 -26.41 -0.62
C GLU A 452 8.22 -25.34 0.46
N ALA A 453 8.67 -25.75 1.65
CA ALA A 453 9.06 -24.84 2.71
C ALA A 453 10.29 -23.99 2.33
N ALA A 454 11.29 -24.60 1.68
CA ALA A 454 12.47 -23.89 1.19
C ALA A 454 12.12 -22.88 0.08
N ALA A 455 11.24 -23.25 -0.85
CA ALA A 455 10.75 -22.35 -1.90
C ALA A 455 9.96 -21.17 -1.32
N LYS A 456 9.10 -21.41 -0.32
CA LYS A 456 8.36 -20.35 0.38
C LYS A 456 9.31 -19.40 1.11
N ALA A 457 10.31 -19.92 1.82
CA ALA A 457 11.31 -19.11 2.51
C ALA A 457 12.15 -18.27 1.53
N ALA A 458 12.51 -18.81 0.37
CA ALA A 458 13.21 -18.07 -0.67
C ALA A 458 12.36 -16.93 -1.26
N ALA A 459 11.08 -17.19 -1.54
CA ALA A 459 10.16 -16.18 -2.05
C ALA A 459 9.92 -15.05 -1.02
N GLU A 460 9.79 -15.39 0.26
CA GLU A 460 9.64 -14.41 1.34
C GLU A 460 10.89 -13.54 1.51
N ALA A 461 12.08 -14.13 1.41
CA ALA A 461 13.34 -13.40 1.44
C ALA A 461 13.50 -12.43 0.25
N GLU A 462 13.08 -12.84 -0.95
CA GLU A 462 13.09 -11.98 -2.13
C GLU A 462 12.09 -10.82 -1.99
N ALA A 463 10.88 -11.09 -1.50
CA ALA A 463 9.87 -10.07 -1.23
C ALA A 463 10.37 -9.04 -0.19
N ALA A 464 11.03 -9.50 0.87
CA ALA A 464 11.63 -8.62 1.88
C ALA A 464 12.73 -7.73 1.30
N ARG A 465 13.58 -8.26 0.40
CA ARG A 465 14.60 -7.47 -0.30
C ARG A 465 13.97 -6.39 -1.18
N LEU A 466 12.97 -6.76 -1.99
CA LEU A 466 12.26 -5.81 -2.86
C LEU A 466 11.52 -4.73 -2.07
N ALA A 467 10.93 -5.06 -0.92
CA ALA A 467 10.30 -4.08 -0.04
C ALA A 467 11.32 -3.10 0.52
N LYS A 468 12.50 -3.58 0.93
CA LYS A 468 13.60 -2.73 1.40
C LYS A 468 14.11 -1.81 0.29
N ASP A 469 14.35 -2.34 -0.91
CA ASP A 469 14.79 -1.57 -2.07
C ASP A 469 13.76 -0.48 -2.45
N ALA A 470 12.45 -0.79 -2.35
CA ALA A 470 11.38 0.16 -2.59
C ALA A 470 11.30 1.25 -1.51
N GLU A 471 11.52 0.90 -0.24
CA GLU A 471 11.57 1.86 0.86
C GLU A 471 12.78 2.80 0.71
N GLU A 472 13.96 2.25 0.42
CA GLU A 472 15.17 3.04 0.14
C GLU A 472 14.95 4.00 -1.04
N LYS A 473 14.29 3.54 -2.11
CA LYS A 473 13.93 4.39 -3.26
C LYS A 473 12.95 5.50 -2.87
N ARG A 474 11.90 5.19 -2.08
CA ARG A 474 10.93 6.19 -1.62
C ARG A 474 11.59 7.26 -0.78
N ILE A 475 12.49 6.88 0.13
CA ILE A 475 13.26 7.81 0.95
C ILE A 475 14.15 8.70 0.07
N ALA A 476 14.82 8.12 -0.94
CA ALA A 476 15.66 8.88 -1.85
C ALA A 476 14.85 9.88 -2.70
N GLU A 477 13.66 9.48 -3.18
CA GLU A 477 12.77 10.34 -3.96
C GLU A 477 12.18 11.48 -3.10
N GLU A 478 11.78 11.17 -1.86
CA GLU A 478 11.30 12.16 -0.89
C GLU A 478 12.41 13.18 -0.54
N ALA A 479 13.63 12.71 -0.29
CA ALA A 479 14.79 13.59 -0.05
C ALA A 479 15.15 14.46 -1.27
N ALA A 480 15.02 13.92 -2.49
CA ALA A 480 15.24 14.69 -3.71
C ALA A 480 14.19 15.79 -3.91
N ALA A 481 12.90 15.48 -3.64
CA ALA A 481 11.82 16.45 -3.70
C ALA A 481 11.98 17.57 -2.66
N GLU A 482 12.38 17.22 -1.43
CA GLU A 482 12.65 18.21 -0.37
C GLU A 482 13.83 19.12 -0.74
N ALA A 483 14.90 18.57 -1.33
CA ALA A 483 16.04 19.35 -1.79
C ALA A 483 15.67 20.31 -2.94
N GLU A 484 14.83 19.87 -3.88
CA GLU A 484 14.32 20.72 -4.96
C GLU A 484 13.42 21.84 -4.42
N ALA A 485 12.52 21.52 -3.49
CA ALA A 485 11.67 22.51 -2.82
C ALA A 485 12.49 23.56 -2.06
N ALA A 486 13.55 23.14 -1.35
CA ALA A 486 14.45 24.05 -0.65
C ALA A 486 15.20 24.99 -1.62
N ARG A 487 15.65 24.48 -2.78
CA ARG A 487 16.28 25.30 -3.82
C ARG A 487 15.32 26.35 -4.37
N LEU A 488 14.09 25.95 -4.70
CA LEU A 488 13.06 26.86 -5.22
C LEU A 488 12.66 27.92 -4.18
N ALA A 489 12.57 27.55 -2.90
CA ALA A 489 12.30 28.49 -1.82
C ALA A 489 13.42 29.54 -1.70
N LYS A 490 14.69 29.11 -1.79
CA LYS A 490 15.83 30.03 -1.76
C LYS A 490 15.85 30.98 -2.96
N GLU A 491 15.58 30.47 -4.16
CA GLU A 491 15.48 31.29 -5.37
C GLU A 491 14.34 32.32 -5.28
N ALA A 492 13.18 31.91 -4.73
CA ALA A 492 12.05 32.81 -4.50
C ALA A 492 12.37 33.90 -3.47
N GLU A 493 13.08 33.56 -2.40
CA GLU A 493 13.52 34.51 -1.38
C GLU A 493 14.53 35.52 -1.95
N GLU A 494 15.54 35.06 -2.69
CA GLU A 494 16.51 35.92 -3.38
C GLU A 494 15.80 36.87 -4.37
N LYS A 495 14.80 36.38 -5.10
CA LYS A 495 13.99 37.21 -6.00
C LYS A 495 13.16 38.25 -5.25
N ARG A 496 12.55 37.89 -4.11
CA ARG A 496 11.80 38.83 -3.27
C ARG A 496 12.70 39.93 -2.73
N ILE A 497 13.88 39.58 -2.24
CA ILE A 497 14.88 40.55 -1.75
C ILE A 497 15.33 41.47 -2.89
N ALA A 498 15.58 40.93 -4.09
CA ALA A 498 15.95 41.74 -5.24
C ALA A 498 14.84 42.69 -5.70
N GLU A 499 13.58 42.24 -5.70
CA GLU A 499 12.42 43.06 -6.05
C GLU A 499 12.17 44.17 -5.01
N GLU A 500 12.28 43.85 -3.72
CA GLU A 500 12.17 44.82 -2.63
C GLU A 500 13.29 45.87 -2.68
N ALA A 501 14.53 45.45 -2.97
CA ALA A 501 15.66 46.35 -3.16
C ALA A 501 15.47 47.27 -4.38
N ALA A 502 14.97 46.72 -5.50
CA ALA A 502 14.66 47.50 -6.70
C ALA A 502 13.55 48.51 -6.46
N ALA A 503 12.49 48.13 -5.73
CA ALA A 503 11.40 49.02 -5.35
C ALA A 503 11.89 50.16 -4.44
N LYS A 504 12.74 49.85 -3.45
CA LYS A 504 13.36 50.86 -2.58
C LYS A 504 14.24 51.83 -3.36
N ALA A 505 15.08 51.33 -4.26
CA ALA A 505 15.92 52.17 -5.11
C ALA A 505 15.10 53.08 -6.04
N ALA A 506 13.98 52.58 -6.60
CA ALA A 506 13.07 53.37 -7.41
C ALA A 506 12.40 54.49 -6.59
N ALA A 507 11.96 54.19 -5.36
CA ALA A 507 11.36 55.17 -4.46
C ALA A 507 12.36 56.27 -4.05
N GLU A 508 13.61 55.90 -3.73
CA GLU A 508 14.67 56.88 -3.44
C GLU A 508 14.98 57.76 -4.65
N ALA A 509 15.04 57.19 -5.86
CA ALA A 509 15.26 57.95 -7.08
C ALA A 509 14.12 58.95 -7.36
N GLU A 510 12.87 58.54 -7.14
CA GLU A 510 11.71 59.43 -7.28
C GLU A 510 11.72 60.55 -6.23
N ALA A 511 12.03 60.22 -4.97
CA ALA A 511 12.16 61.20 -3.90
C ALA A 511 13.27 62.22 -4.20
N ALA A 512 14.42 61.77 -4.71
CA ALA A 512 15.52 62.65 -5.12
C ALA A 512 15.12 63.57 -6.28
N ARG A 513 14.36 63.07 -7.26
CA ARG A 513 13.83 63.89 -8.37
C ARG A 513 12.87 64.97 -7.85
N LEU A 514 11.93 64.60 -6.97
CA LEU A 514 10.98 65.54 -6.38
C LEU A 514 11.67 66.59 -5.52
N ALA A 515 12.70 66.21 -4.75
CA ALA A 515 13.51 67.14 -3.97
C ALA A 515 14.24 68.15 -4.87
N LYS A 516 14.84 67.69 -5.98
CA LYS A 516 15.48 68.57 -6.96
C LYS A 516 14.49 69.53 -7.62
N GLU A 517 13.31 69.03 -8.02
CA GLU A 517 12.25 69.87 -8.59
C GLU A 517 11.76 70.92 -7.59
N ALA A 518 11.61 70.57 -6.31
CA ALA A 518 11.23 71.50 -5.26
C ALA A 518 12.30 72.57 -5.02
N GLU A 519 13.59 72.20 -5.05
CA GLU A 519 14.71 73.12 -4.92
C GLU A 519 14.76 74.11 -6.11
N GLU A 520 14.63 73.60 -7.34
CA GLU A 520 14.56 74.44 -8.54
C GLU A 520 13.39 75.44 -8.47
N LYS A 521 12.21 75.00 -8.01
CA LYS A 521 11.06 75.90 -7.79
C LYS A 521 11.32 76.93 -6.69
N ARG A 522 11.99 76.55 -5.60
CA ARG A 522 12.36 77.48 -4.51
C ARG A 522 13.33 78.56 -5.03
N VAL A 523 14.38 78.15 -5.75
CA VAL A 523 15.37 79.07 -6.32
C VAL A 523 14.71 80.00 -7.36
N ALA A 524 13.85 79.47 -8.22
CA ALA A 524 13.09 80.27 -9.17
C ALA A 524 12.14 81.28 -8.48
N GLY A 525 11.46 80.84 -7.41
CA GLY A 525 10.60 81.71 -6.61
C GLY A 525 11.36 82.83 -5.90
N GLU A 526 12.52 82.52 -5.32
CA GLU A 526 13.41 83.51 -4.68
C GLU A 526 13.96 84.53 -5.69
N ALA A 527 14.38 84.06 -6.87
CA ALA A 527 14.81 84.94 -7.96
C ALA A 527 13.68 85.85 -8.46
N ALA A 528 12.46 85.32 -8.61
CA ALA A 528 11.30 86.11 -9.00
C ALA A 528 10.92 87.17 -7.95
N ALA A 529 10.97 86.81 -6.66
CA ALA A 529 10.72 87.75 -5.56
C ALA A 529 11.76 88.88 -5.53
N LYS A 530 13.04 88.54 -5.73
CA LYS A 530 14.12 89.53 -5.82
C LYS A 530 13.92 90.48 -7.01
N ALA A 531 13.60 89.95 -8.19
CA ALA A 531 13.35 90.77 -9.38
C ALA A 531 12.14 91.70 -9.20
N ALA A 532 11.07 91.24 -8.52
CA ALA A 532 9.92 92.06 -8.19
C ALA A 532 10.27 93.21 -7.24
N ALA A 533 11.08 92.93 -6.20
CA ALA A 533 11.56 93.95 -5.27
C ALA A 533 12.46 95.00 -5.95
N GLU A 534 13.36 94.57 -6.83
CA GLU A 534 14.22 95.47 -7.62
C GLU A 534 13.40 96.36 -8.57
N ALA A 535 12.37 95.80 -9.22
CA ALA A 535 11.46 96.56 -10.08
C ALA A 535 10.64 97.59 -9.29
N GLU A 536 10.16 97.24 -8.09
CA GLU A 536 9.46 98.18 -7.21
C GLU A 536 10.39 99.30 -6.71
N ALA A 537 11.62 98.96 -6.31
CA ALA A 537 12.62 99.93 -5.92
C ALA A 537 12.95 100.91 -7.06
N ALA A 538 13.09 100.41 -8.29
CA ALA A 538 13.31 101.25 -9.47
C ALA A 538 12.12 102.18 -9.75
N ARG A 539 10.88 101.70 -9.59
CA ARG A 539 9.67 102.54 -9.73
C ARG A 539 9.64 103.66 -8.68
N LEU A 540 9.91 103.33 -7.42
CA LEU A 540 9.96 104.32 -6.34
C LEU A 540 11.08 105.34 -6.54
N ALA A 541 12.25 104.91 -7.03
CA ALA A 541 13.35 105.81 -7.37
C ALA A 541 12.95 106.79 -8.48
N LYS A 542 12.28 106.30 -9.53
CA LYS A 542 11.78 107.15 -10.61
C LYS A 542 10.72 108.14 -10.12
N GLU A 543 9.77 107.70 -9.30
CA GLU A 543 8.76 108.58 -8.70
C GLU A 543 9.40 109.65 -7.81
N ALA A 544 10.43 109.29 -7.03
CA ALA A 544 11.18 110.24 -6.21
C ALA A 544 11.95 111.27 -7.07
N GLU A 545 12.54 110.84 -8.18
CA GLU A 545 13.22 111.73 -9.11
C GLU A 545 12.24 112.69 -9.80
N GLU A 546 11.09 112.19 -10.27
CA GLU A 546 10.03 113.01 -10.84
C GLU A 546 9.51 114.05 -9.84
N LYS A 547 9.34 113.65 -8.56
CA LYS A 547 9.00 114.59 -7.47
C LYS A 547 10.08 115.64 -7.23
N ARG A 548 11.35 115.25 -7.21
CA ARG A 548 12.48 116.18 -7.06
C ARG A 548 12.51 117.19 -8.19
N ILE A 549 12.32 116.74 -9.44
CA ILE A 549 12.26 117.62 -10.62
C ILE A 549 11.05 118.56 -10.52
N ALA A 550 9.89 118.06 -10.10
CA ALA A 550 8.69 118.88 -9.93
C ALA A 550 8.86 119.93 -8.82
N GLU A 551 9.50 119.56 -7.70
CA GLU A 551 9.79 120.48 -6.59
C GLU A 551 10.82 121.54 -6.99
N GLU A 552 11.88 121.15 -7.70
CA GLU A 552 12.87 122.10 -8.25
C GLU A 552 12.20 123.05 -9.27
N ALA A 553 11.34 122.53 -10.14
CA ALA A 553 10.58 123.35 -11.08
C ALA A 553 9.61 124.31 -10.37
N ALA A 554 8.93 123.85 -9.31
CA ALA A 554 8.06 124.69 -8.49
C ALA A 554 8.85 125.76 -7.73
N ALA A 555 10.04 125.44 -7.22
CA ALA A 555 10.93 126.40 -6.58
C ALA A 555 11.41 127.47 -7.58
N ARG A 556 11.82 127.07 -8.80
CA ARG A 556 12.17 128.02 -9.86
C ARG A 556 11.00 128.89 -10.28
N ALA A 557 9.80 128.32 -10.41
CA ALA A 557 8.60 129.09 -10.73
C ALA A 557 8.24 130.09 -9.62
N ALA A 558 8.39 129.69 -8.34
CA ALA A 558 8.17 130.58 -7.20
C ALA A 558 9.22 131.71 -7.15
N GLU A 559 10.48 131.42 -7.44
CA GLU A 559 11.55 132.42 -7.57
C GLU A 559 11.26 133.41 -8.71
N GLU A 560 10.79 132.92 -9.86
CA GLU A 560 10.40 133.76 -11.00
C GLU A 560 9.19 134.65 -10.67
N ILE A 561 8.18 134.11 -9.98
CA ILE A 561 7.02 134.90 -9.51
C ILE A 561 7.47 135.97 -8.52
N ALA A 562 8.30 135.63 -7.54
CA ALA A 562 8.82 136.57 -6.55
C ALA A 562 9.65 137.69 -7.20
N ALA A 563 10.47 137.35 -8.20
CA ALA A 563 11.23 138.33 -8.96
C ALA A 563 10.34 139.29 -9.77
N ARG A 564 9.25 138.77 -10.34
CA ARG A 564 8.28 139.56 -11.11
C ARG A 564 7.47 140.52 -10.23
N GLU A 565 7.15 140.10 -9.00
CA GLU A 565 6.44 140.94 -8.01
C GLU A 565 7.32 142.04 -7.40
N LEU A 566 8.63 141.85 -7.31
CA LEU A 566 9.58 142.84 -6.78
C LEU A 566 10.06 143.88 -7.82
N GLY A 567 9.52 143.88 -9.05
CA GLY A 567 9.78 144.92 -10.05
C GLY A 567 11.22 144.97 -10.57
N TYR A 568 12.00 143.89 -10.40
CA TYR A 568 13.34 143.78 -10.97
C TYR A 568 13.26 143.30 -12.43
N PRO A 569 14.06 143.88 -13.36
CA PRO A 569 14.10 143.40 -14.74
C PRO A 569 14.54 141.94 -14.75
N SER A 570 13.75 141.09 -15.42
CA SER A 570 13.94 139.64 -15.66
C SER A 570 15.23 139.06 -15.06
N VAL A 571 15.10 138.15 -14.09
CA VAL A 571 16.22 137.41 -13.47
C VAL A 571 17.07 136.66 -14.50
N VAL A 572 16.53 136.39 -15.69
CA VAL A 572 17.30 135.87 -16.84
C VAL A 572 18.40 136.86 -17.28
N ILE A 573 18.17 138.17 -17.17
CA ILE A 573 19.14 139.23 -17.53
C ILE A 573 20.13 139.49 -16.39
N MET A 574 19.71 139.39 -15.12
CA MET A 574 20.63 139.54 -13.98
C MET A 574 21.54 138.31 -13.78
N ASN A 575 21.05 137.08 -13.99
CA ASN A 575 21.87 135.86 -13.95
C ASN A 575 22.79 135.68 -15.18
N ALA A 576 22.56 136.44 -16.27
CA ALA A 576 23.48 136.49 -17.40
C ALA A 576 24.75 137.34 -17.14
N ARG A 577 24.75 138.21 -16.12
CA ARG A 577 25.94 139.01 -15.71
C ARG A 577 26.65 138.50 -14.45
N GLN A 578 26.09 137.51 -13.75
CA GLN A 578 26.71 136.82 -12.62
C GLN A 578 26.86 135.32 -12.90
N GLN A 579 27.71 134.99 -13.87
CA GLN A 579 28.35 133.67 -13.91
C GLN A 579 29.73 133.83 -13.27
N PRO A 580 29.98 133.40 -12.02
CA PRO A 580 31.34 133.06 -11.65
C PRO A 580 31.70 131.84 -12.49
N LYS A 581 32.47 132.02 -13.56
CA LYS A 581 33.09 130.90 -14.27
C LYS A 581 33.90 130.15 -13.23
N SER A 582 33.69 128.84 -13.08
CA SER A 582 34.56 128.06 -12.20
C SER A 582 36.01 128.27 -12.67
N PRO A 583 36.99 128.33 -11.74
CA PRO A 583 38.39 128.58 -12.12
C PRO A 583 38.91 127.55 -13.13
N GLU A 584 38.34 126.33 -13.14
CA GLU A 584 38.62 125.31 -14.14
C GLU A 584 38.15 125.68 -15.55
N VAL A 585 36.95 126.25 -15.69
CA VAL A 585 36.40 126.67 -16.99
C VAL A 585 37.14 127.90 -17.52
N GLU A 586 37.51 128.84 -16.65
CA GLU A 586 38.32 130.00 -17.07
C GLU A 586 39.74 129.59 -17.46
N ALA A 587 40.36 128.65 -16.75
CA ALA A 587 41.65 128.06 -17.11
C ALA A 587 41.59 127.31 -18.45
N ALA A 588 40.52 126.55 -18.70
CA ALA A 588 40.33 125.83 -19.96
C ALA A 588 40.12 126.79 -21.15
N LEU A 589 39.31 127.84 -20.97
CA LEU A 589 39.09 128.87 -22.00
C LEU A 589 40.37 129.70 -22.25
N ALA A 590 41.11 130.05 -21.20
CA ALA A 590 42.40 130.71 -21.34
C ALA A 590 43.42 129.82 -22.05
N ALA A 591 43.49 128.52 -21.71
CA ALA A 591 44.38 127.58 -22.41
C ALA A 591 44.00 127.44 -23.90
N LYS A 592 42.71 127.41 -24.24
CA LYS A 592 42.23 127.24 -25.61
C LYS A 592 42.43 128.50 -26.46
N TYR A 593 42.09 129.67 -25.93
CA TYR A 593 42.01 130.91 -26.73
C TYR A 593 43.14 131.91 -26.48
N ALA A 594 43.86 131.87 -25.35
CA ALA A 594 44.85 132.90 -25.04
C ALA A 594 46.12 132.82 -25.90
N ALA A 595 46.40 131.66 -26.51
CA ALA A 595 47.54 131.46 -27.40
C ALA A 595 47.26 131.87 -28.87
N MET A 596 46.01 132.19 -29.21
CA MET A 596 45.60 132.57 -30.58
C MET A 596 45.74 134.07 -30.82
N ASN A 597 46.02 134.46 -32.06
CA ASN A 597 45.97 135.88 -32.45
C ASN A 597 44.51 136.40 -32.40
N LEU A 598 44.30 137.72 -32.43
CA LEU A 598 42.97 138.31 -32.20
C LEU A 598 41.92 137.86 -33.23
N GLU A 599 42.31 137.73 -34.50
CA GLU A 599 41.41 137.37 -35.61
C GLU A 599 41.02 135.89 -35.54
N GLU A 600 42.00 134.99 -35.33
CA GLU A 600 41.75 133.56 -35.13
C GLU A 600 40.89 133.33 -33.88
N ARG A 601 41.20 134.02 -32.78
CA ARG A 601 40.44 133.90 -31.55
C ARG A 601 38.99 134.31 -31.73
N ALA A 602 38.74 135.41 -32.45
CA ALA A 602 37.38 135.85 -32.75
C ALA A 602 36.64 134.82 -33.63
N PHE A 603 37.29 134.30 -34.67
CA PHE A 603 36.71 133.31 -35.57
C PHE A 603 36.40 131.98 -34.87
N THR A 604 37.33 131.46 -34.07
CA THR A 604 37.14 130.20 -33.33
C THR A 604 36.07 130.34 -32.25
N ILE A 605 35.99 131.49 -31.56
CA ILE A 605 34.90 131.76 -30.60
C ILE A 605 33.54 131.76 -31.32
N LEU A 606 33.44 132.40 -32.48
CA LEU A 606 32.19 132.44 -33.26
C LEU A 606 31.80 131.06 -33.81
N SER A 607 32.77 130.25 -34.23
CA SER A 607 32.54 128.86 -34.65
C SER A 607 32.13 127.96 -33.47
N ASP A 608 32.82 128.02 -32.34
CA ASP A 608 32.49 127.23 -31.13
C ASP A 608 31.13 127.62 -30.53
N LEU A 609 30.68 128.88 -30.72
CA LEU A 609 29.33 129.33 -30.38
C LEU A 609 28.27 128.91 -31.40
N GLY A 610 28.66 128.22 -32.49
CA GLY A 610 27.76 127.79 -33.56
C GLY A 610 27.20 128.95 -34.40
N MET A 611 27.82 130.13 -34.35
CA MET A 611 27.37 131.32 -35.10
C MET A 611 27.95 131.39 -36.52
N ILE A 612 28.89 130.51 -36.86
CA ILE A 612 29.44 130.35 -38.20
C ILE A 612 29.49 128.85 -38.48
N ASP A 613 28.69 128.37 -39.43
CA ASP A 613 28.76 127.00 -39.92
C ASP A 613 29.90 126.87 -40.92
N LEU A 614 30.89 126.04 -40.57
CA LEU A 614 32.10 125.83 -41.38
C LEU A 614 31.86 124.92 -42.59
N ASN A 615 30.65 124.41 -42.79
CA ASN A 615 30.31 123.54 -43.92
C ASN A 615 28.79 123.50 -44.19
N PRO A 616 28.22 124.45 -44.95
CA PRO A 616 26.79 124.45 -45.24
C PRO A 616 26.46 123.30 -46.21
N ASP A 617 25.72 122.31 -45.73
CA ASP A 617 25.22 121.19 -46.52
C ASP A 617 24.16 121.72 -47.51
N PRO A 618 24.42 121.72 -48.83
CA PRO A 618 23.58 122.39 -49.81
C PRO A 618 22.17 121.79 -49.94
N ASP A 619 21.93 120.61 -49.36
CA ASP A 619 20.66 119.87 -49.42
C ASP A 619 19.92 119.78 -48.07
N ASP A 620 20.18 120.68 -47.11
CA ASP A 620 19.45 120.73 -45.83
C ASP A 620 17.96 121.05 -46.05
N PRO A 621 17.03 120.14 -45.74
CA PRO A 621 15.58 120.35 -45.91
C PRO A 621 14.99 121.43 -45.00
N ASN A 622 15.73 121.93 -44.01
CA ASN A 622 15.36 123.07 -43.17
C ASN A 622 16.00 124.40 -43.60
N ARG A 623 16.76 124.42 -44.71
CA ARG A 623 17.31 125.67 -45.26
C ARG A 623 16.17 126.51 -45.84
N ASP A 624 15.82 127.57 -45.11
CA ASP A 624 14.85 128.55 -45.54
C ASP A 624 15.43 129.39 -46.69
N THR A 625 15.16 128.97 -47.93
CA THR A 625 15.51 129.73 -49.14
C THR A 625 14.46 130.78 -49.50
N SER A 626 13.46 131.03 -48.64
CA SER A 626 12.31 131.87 -48.98
C SER A 626 12.54 133.37 -48.80
N ASN A 627 13.77 133.78 -48.47
CA ASN A 627 14.09 135.17 -48.17
C ASN A 627 15.19 135.78 -49.07
N ASP A 628 15.60 135.09 -50.13
CA ASP A 628 16.71 135.52 -51.00
C ASP A 628 16.30 135.98 -52.42
N ASP A 629 15.02 136.04 -52.76
CA ASP A 629 14.58 136.59 -54.05
C ASP A 629 13.34 137.48 -53.86
N GLU A 630 13.58 138.78 -53.66
CA GLU A 630 12.90 139.92 -54.31
C GLU A 630 13.14 141.22 -53.51
N ASP A 631 14.25 141.90 -53.80
CA ASP A 631 14.30 143.36 -54.07
C ASP A 631 15.75 143.81 -54.32
N MET A 632 15.96 144.46 -55.48
CA MET A 632 17.20 144.90 -56.17
C MET A 632 17.66 143.92 -57.25
N ASP A 633 17.29 144.01 -58.52
CA ASP A 633 16.60 145.04 -59.33
C ASP A 633 16.07 144.36 -60.62
#